data_AF-A0A1Y3CDT8-F1
#
_entry.id   AF-A0A1Y3CDT8-F1
#
_cell.length_a   1.000
_cell.length_b   1.000
_cell.length_c   1.000
_cell.angle_alpha   90.00
_cell.angle_beta   90.00
_cell.angle_gamma   90.00
#
_symmetry.space_group_name_H-M   'P 1'
#
loop_
_entity.id
_entity.type
_entity.pdbx_description
1 polymer ?
#
loop_
_entity_poly.entity_id
_entity_poly.type
_entity_poly.pdbx_seq_one_letter_code
_entity_poly.pdbx_strand_id
1 'polypeptide(L)' 'MKEALEEYRIERAKLEDEIHEFLTQKFADFKEKTGAEVIHFEVNIELPDDYDASAFIENVFVGTDL' A
#
# COMPACT_ATOMS: atom_id res chain seq x y z
N MET A 1 -25.53 -7.19 8.45
CA MET A 1 -24.14 -7.27 8.97
C MET A 1 -23.17 -7.81 7.91
N LYS A 2 -23.49 -8.91 7.19
CA LYS A 2 -22.68 -9.37 6.04
C LYS A 2 -22.60 -8.34 4.90
N GLU A 3 -23.69 -7.64 4.61
CA GLU A 3 -23.73 -6.60 3.55
C GLU A 3 -22.85 -5.37 3.89
N ALA A 4 -22.94 -4.85 5.11
CA ALA A 4 -22.10 -3.73 5.56
C ALA A 4 -20.59 -4.05 5.57
N LEU A 5 -20.22 -5.30 5.84
CA LEU A 5 -18.82 -5.75 5.76
C LEU A 5 -18.31 -5.77 4.31
N GLU A 6 -19.18 -6.12 3.37
CA GLU A 6 -18.84 -6.16 1.95
C GLU A 6 -18.72 -4.74 1.37
N GLU A 7 -19.62 -3.83 1.75
CA GLU A 7 -19.51 -2.40 1.42
C GLU A 7 -18.20 -1.81 1.95
N TYR A 8 -17.84 -2.10 3.21
CA TYR A 8 -16.58 -1.66 3.79
C TYR A 8 -15.35 -2.19 3.02
N ARG A 9 -15.39 -3.45 2.57
CA ARG A 9 -14.31 -4.02 1.75
C ARG A 9 -14.16 -3.32 0.40
N ILE A 10 -15.29 -2.98 -0.24
CA ILE A 10 -15.29 -2.26 -1.52
C ILE A 10 -14.76 -0.84 -1.33
N GLU A 11 -15.21 -0.11 -0.31
CA GLU A 11 -14.73 1.24 0.00
C GLU A 11 -13.24 1.23 0.33
N ARG A 12 -12.78 0.23 1.08
CA ARG A 12 -11.37 0.03 1.37
C ARG A 12 -10.54 -0.22 0.11
N ALA A 13 -10.99 -1.11 -0.78
CA ALA A 13 -10.29 -1.38 -2.03
C ALA A 13 -10.16 -0.13 -2.90
N LYS A 14 -11.22 0.70 -2.97
CA LYS A 14 -11.16 1.99 -3.66
C LYS A 14 -10.14 2.94 -3.03
N LEU A 15 -10.10 3.01 -1.70
CA LEU A 15 -9.14 3.87 -1.01
C LEU A 15 -7.69 3.38 -1.23
N GLU A 16 -7.47 2.07 -1.24
CA GLU A 16 -6.17 1.46 -1.58
C GLU A 16 -5.75 1.83 -3.01
N ASP A 17 -6.66 1.77 -3.98
CA ASP A 17 -6.40 2.20 -5.37
C ASP A 17 -6.07 3.70 -5.46
N GLU A 18 -6.84 4.56 -4.79
CA GLU A 18 -6.60 6.02 -4.77
C GLU A 18 -5.24 6.37 -4.15
N ILE A 19 -4.86 5.70 -3.06
CA ILE A 19 -3.55 5.86 -2.42
C ILE A 19 -2.44 5.41 -3.37
N HIS A 20 -2.64 4.28 -4.07
CA HIS A 20 -1.65 3.76 -5.01
C HIS A 20 -1.41 4.71 -6.18
N GLU A 21 -2.48 5.27 -6.76
CA GLU A 21 -2.38 6.25 -7.84
C GLU A 21 -1.67 7.53 -7.37
N PHE A 22 -2.05 8.05 -6.21
CA PHE A 22 -1.41 9.24 -5.62
C PHE A 22 0.08 9.04 -5.40
N LEU A 23 0.47 7.91 -4.81
CA LEU A 23 1.87 7.59 -4.52
C LEU A 23 2.67 7.39 -5.80
N THR A 24 2.12 6.70 -6.79
CA THR A 24 2.75 6.51 -8.11
C THR A 24 3.10 7.86 -8.74
N GLN A 25 2.16 8.81 -8.73
CA GLN A 25 2.40 10.14 -9.26
C GLN A 25 3.43 10.92 -8.43
N LYS A 26 3.37 10.82 -7.09
CA LYS A 26 4.36 11.47 -6.21
C LYS A 26 5.77 10.95 -6.41
N PHE A 27 5.94 9.65 -6.63
CA PHE A 27 7.25 9.07 -6.85
C PHE A 27 7.80 9.35 -8.26
N ALA A 28 6.93 9.44 -9.27
CA ALA A 28 7.33 9.95 -10.58
C ALA A 28 7.87 11.39 -10.49
N ASP A 29 7.14 12.29 -9.81
CA ASP A 29 7.57 13.68 -9.56
C ASP A 29 8.88 13.74 -8.76
N PHE A 30 9.04 12.85 -7.77
CA PHE A 30 10.25 12.76 -6.94
C PHE A 30 11.46 12.33 -7.77
N LYS A 31 11.31 11.29 -8.61
CA LYS A 31 12.35 10.81 -9.52
C LYS A 31 12.77 11.88 -10.52
N GLU A 32 11.82 12.62 -11.09
CA GLU A 32 12.12 13.72 -12.00
C GLU A 32 12.96 14.83 -11.31
N LYS A 33 12.65 15.15 -10.05
CA LYS A 33 13.33 16.22 -9.30
C LYS A 33 14.69 15.82 -8.75
N THR A 34 14.86 14.56 -8.35
CA THR A 34 16.02 14.12 -7.56
C THR A 34 16.91 13.13 -8.29
N GLY A 35 16.43 12.50 -9.37
CA GLY A 35 17.07 11.35 -10.01
C GLY A 35 16.91 10.04 -9.22
N ALA A 36 16.52 10.11 -7.95
CA ALA A 36 16.40 8.95 -7.08
C ALA A 36 15.12 8.15 -7.38
N GLU A 37 15.25 6.83 -7.37
CA GLU A 37 14.16 5.89 -7.57
C GLU A 37 13.61 5.39 -6.24
N VAL A 38 12.28 5.33 -6.13
CA VAL A 38 11.60 4.75 -4.97
C VAL A 38 11.16 3.35 -5.34
N ILE A 39 11.64 2.36 -4.59
CA ILE A 39 11.28 0.95 -4.81
C ILE A 39 10.21 0.56 -3.80
N HIS A 40 9.11 0.01 -4.32
CA HIS A 40 8.03 -0.55 -3.50
C HIS A 40 8.31 -2.02 -3.24
N PHE A 41 8.29 -2.42 -1.96
CA PHE A 41 8.33 -3.82 -1.57
C PHE A 41 7.03 -4.18 -0.87
N GLU A 42 6.24 -5.06 -1.51
CA GLU A 42 5.13 -5.73 -0.85
C GLU A 42 5.71 -6.79 0.09
N VAL A 43 5.69 -6.53 1.39
CA VAL A 43 6.14 -7.49 2.40
C VAL A 43 4.93 -8.31 2.84
N ASN A 44 4.79 -9.51 2.29
CA ASN A 44 3.85 -10.51 2.80
C ASN A 44 4.44 -11.10 4.08
N ILE A 45 3.93 -10.67 5.23
CA ILE A 45 4.24 -11.31 6.51
C ILE A 45 3.24 -12.44 6.71
N GLU A 46 3.71 -13.70 6.63
CA GLU A 46 2.92 -14.85 7.08
C GLU A 46 2.74 -14.73 8.59
N LEU A 47 1.51 -14.46 9.02
CA LEU A 47 1.19 -14.44 10.44
C LEU A 47 0.80 -15.84 10.91
N PRO A 48 1.25 -16.28 12.09
CA PRO A 48 0.81 -17.53 12.69
C PRO A 48 -0.72 -17.58 12.80
N ASP A 49 -1.31 -18.76 12.65
CA ASP A 49 -2.77 -18.99 12.60
C ASP A 49 -3.59 -18.43 13.78
N ASP A 50 -2.93 -18.07 14.89
CA ASP A 50 -3.53 -17.47 16.08
C ASP A 50 -3.65 -15.93 16.04
N TYR A 51 -3.12 -15.26 15.01
CA TYR A 51 -3.19 -13.80 14.88
C TYR A 51 -4.48 -13.37 14.18
N ASP A 52 -5.17 -12.44 14.84
CA ASP A 52 -6.45 -11.83 14.48
C ASP A 52 -6.53 -11.46 12.99
N ALA A 53 -7.70 -11.65 12.37
CA ALA A 53 -7.98 -11.36 10.96
C ALA A 53 -7.84 -9.87 10.58
N SER A 54 -7.36 -9.04 11.50
CA SER A 54 -7.00 -7.62 11.37
C SER A 54 -5.53 -7.38 11.03
N ALA A 55 -4.75 -8.44 10.84
CA ALA A 55 -3.43 -8.38 10.24
C ALA A 55 -3.40 -7.52 8.96
N PHE A 56 -2.64 -6.43 8.96
CA PHE A 56 -2.51 -5.56 7.79
C PHE A 56 -1.04 -5.40 7.39
N ILE A 57 -0.81 -5.45 6.09
CA ILE A 57 0.50 -5.26 5.45
C ILE A 57 0.81 -3.76 5.44
N GLU A 58 1.87 -3.36 6.12
CA GLU A 58 2.40 -2.01 6.05
C GLU A 58 3.30 -1.88 4.81
N ASN A 59 2.91 -1.01 3.87
CA ASN A 59 3.75 -0.71 2.70
C ASN A 59 5.00 0.07 3.14
N VAL A 60 6.19 -0.46 2.89
CA VAL A 60 7.47 0.21 3.20
C VAL A 60 8.07 0.79 1.92
N PHE A 61 8.36 2.08 1.94
CA PHE A 61 8.98 2.80 0.83
C PHE A 61 10.46 3.06 1.14
N VAL A 62 11.34 2.65 0.22
CA VAL A 62 12.78 2.94 0.30
C VAL A 62 13.16 3.80 -0.92
N GLY A 63 13.59 5.03 -0.66
CA GLY A 63 14.21 5.88 -1.68
C GLY A 63 15.69 5.55 -1.80
N THR A 64 16.18 5.35 -3.03
CA THR A 64 17.59 5.11 -3.32
C THR A 64 18.12 6.10 -4.35
N ASP A 65 19.31 6.63 -4.08
CA ASP A 65 20.03 7.68 -4.79
C ASP A 65 20.92 7.15 -5.94
N LEU A 66 20.53 6.01 -6.55
CA LEU A 66 21.25 5.33 -7.63
C LEU A 66 21.61 6.23 -8.81
#